data_AF-A0A1I5IVD8-F1
#
_entry.id   AF-A0A1I5IVD8-F1
#
_cell.length_a   1.000
_cell.length_b   1.000
_cell.length_c   1.000
_cell.angle_alpha   90.00
_cell.angle_beta   90.00
_cell.angle_gamma   90.00
#
_symmetry.space_group_name_H-M   'P 1'
#
loop_
_entity.id
_entity.type
_entity.pdbx_description
1 polymer ?
#
loop_
_entity_poly.entity_id
_entity_poly.type
_entity_poly.pdbx_seq_one_letter_code
_entity_poly.pdbx_strand_id
1 'polypeptide(L)'
;MIKKFAFIVAVFAAVALKGMAQEPFAVKPAPFKKYVRVEKGVQLHQKPSAQSARLAWDDSEESSLLTWRKGKSRPGEMPVDAQVLPVWQEQGEWYKAQYYEKTVFVMKKYCTDVQLRPLKDLGDYQVVRVIPSGKYKDYCLSLTYISGGCQLLLGKYVDGMFVFEYTAECNASHQGSNYMDAEGVVYFNMELADEDGDPSADKIINDAKTIAFLMSNVDNMPHHPLYVFGIEGDDHVYSSYVEEF
;
A
#
# COMPACT_ATOMS: atom_id res chain seq x y z
N MET A 1 -51.90 25.86 52.02
CA MET A 1 -52.37 25.20 50.79
C MET A 1 -51.45 25.64 49.65
N ILE A 2 -50.35 24.92 49.44
CA ILE A 2 -49.23 25.33 48.57
C ILE A 2 -49.43 24.68 47.19
N LYS A 3 -49.69 25.48 46.16
CA LYS A 3 -49.73 25.04 44.75
C LYS A 3 -48.29 24.94 44.23
N LYS A 4 -47.84 23.72 43.92
CA LYS A 4 -46.57 23.46 43.21
C LYS A 4 -46.77 23.79 41.73
N PHE A 5 -46.07 24.81 41.23
CA PHE A 5 -45.84 25.01 39.79
C PHE A 5 -44.60 24.20 39.40
N ALA A 6 -44.78 23.19 38.56
CA ALA A 6 -43.67 22.50 37.91
C ALA A 6 -43.25 23.31 36.69
N PHE A 7 -42.07 23.93 36.75
CA PHE A 7 -41.40 24.50 35.58
C PHE A 7 -40.82 23.34 34.76
N ILE A 8 -41.40 23.05 33.61
CA ILE A 8 -40.80 22.16 32.61
C ILE A 8 -39.76 22.99 31.86
N VAL A 9 -38.48 22.76 32.14
CA VAL A 9 -37.38 23.26 31.32
C VAL A 9 -37.23 22.30 30.14
N ALA A 10 -37.78 22.67 28.99
CA ALA A 10 -37.51 21.99 27.74
C ALA A 10 -36.10 22.38 27.27
N VAL A 11 -35.12 21.52 27.50
CA VAL A 11 -33.80 21.64 26.88
C VAL A 11 -33.92 21.15 25.45
N PHE A 12 -34.07 22.08 24.50
CA PHE A 12 -33.86 21.77 23.09
C PHE A 12 -32.35 21.61 22.85
N ALA A 13 -31.86 20.38 22.92
CA ALA A 13 -30.58 20.04 22.33
C ALA A 13 -30.76 20.09 20.79
N ALA A 14 -30.36 21.22 20.19
CA ALA A 14 -30.17 21.29 18.76
C ALA A 14 -29.00 20.37 18.39
N VAL A 15 -29.30 19.13 18.01
CA VAL A 15 -28.32 18.23 17.41
C VAL A 15 -28.04 18.77 16.01
N ALA A 16 -26.98 19.57 15.88
CA ALA A 16 -26.40 19.86 14.59
C ALA A 16 -25.69 18.59 14.10
N LEU A 17 -26.46 17.67 13.49
CA LEU A 17 -25.92 16.62 12.64
C LEU A 17 -25.31 17.31 11.41
N LYS A 18 -24.11 17.86 11.56
CA LYS A 18 -23.19 17.91 10.42
C LYS A 18 -22.97 16.45 10.08
N GLY A 19 -23.56 16.01 8.96
CA GLY A 19 -23.22 14.73 8.36
C GLY A 19 -21.72 14.73 8.12
N MET A 20 -20.97 14.17 9.08
CA MET A 20 -19.63 13.73 8.83
C MET A 20 -19.81 12.61 7.82
N ALA A 21 -19.64 12.94 6.55
CA ALA A 21 -19.52 11.93 5.52
C ALA A 21 -18.37 11.05 5.98
N GLN A 22 -18.70 9.84 6.43
CA GLN A 22 -17.74 8.87 6.90
C GLN A 22 -16.69 8.70 5.81
N GLU A 23 -15.41 8.81 6.19
CA GLU A 23 -14.33 8.48 5.27
C GLU A 23 -14.54 7.07 4.75
N PRO A 24 -14.41 6.82 3.43
CA PRO A 24 -14.59 5.49 2.84
C PRO A 24 -13.75 4.44 3.57
N PHE A 25 -12.51 4.79 3.84
CA PHE A 25 -11.59 4.04 4.66
C PHE A 25 -10.52 4.99 5.21
N ALA A 26 -9.98 4.64 6.37
CA ALA A 26 -8.79 5.27 6.94
C ALA A 26 -7.57 4.43 6.59
N VAL A 27 -6.46 5.10 6.29
CA VAL A 27 -5.17 4.45 6.09
C VAL A 27 -4.42 4.47 7.41
N LYS A 28 -3.88 3.31 7.82
CA LYS A 28 -3.06 3.25 9.03
C LYS A 28 -1.68 3.84 8.75
N PRO A 29 -1.09 4.60 9.69
CA PRO A 29 0.30 5.01 9.56
C PRO A 29 1.19 3.79 9.33
N ALA A 30 2.24 3.97 8.53
CA ALA A 30 3.24 2.93 8.33
C ALA A 30 3.76 2.46 9.70
N PRO A 31 3.70 1.16 10.00
CA PRO A 31 4.05 0.65 11.33
C PRO A 31 5.58 0.59 11.56
N PHE A 32 6.36 1.08 10.59
CA PHE A 32 7.81 1.08 10.61
C PHE A 32 8.34 2.22 11.48
N LYS A 33 9.29 1.91 12.36
CA LYS A 33 9.92 2.90 13.24
C LYS A 33 11.01 3.72 12.55
N LYS A 34 11.66 3.11 11.55
CA LYS A 34 12.74 3.72 10.75
C LYS A 34 12.97 2.94 9.47
N TYR A 35 13.87 3.46 8.64
CA TYR A 35 14.34 2.83 7.42
C TYR A 35 15.85 2.73 7.48
N VAL A 36 16.41 1.64 6.97
CA VAL A 36 17.86 1.41 6.95
C VAL A 36 18.31 0.98 5.56
N ARG A 37 19.45 1.51 5.13
CA ARG A 37 20.20 0.98 3.99
C ARG A 37 21.08 -0.17 4.47
N VAL A 38 21.07 -1.28 3.75
CA VAL A 38 21.88 -2.45 4.08
C VAL A 38 23.11 -2.48 3.19
N GLU A 39 24.27 -2.80 3.77
CA GLU A 39 25.50 -3.00 2.99
C GLU A 39 25.34 -4.16 1.98
N LYS A 40 25.96 -4.01 0.81
CA LYS A 40 25.90 -5.01 -0.26
C LYS A 40 26.42 -6.37 0.22
N GLY A 41 25.66 -7.44 -0.08
CA GLY A 41 26.04 -8.82 0.21
C GLY A 41 25.75 -9.28 1.65
N VAL A 42 25.15 -8.44 2.47
CA VAL A 42 24.67 -8.83 3.81
C VAL A 42 23.47 -9.77 3.68
N GLN A 43 23.49 -10.85 4.45
CA GLN A 43 22.42 -11.84 4.44
C GLN A 43 21.26 -11.41 5.35
N LEU A 44 20.04 -11.60 4.84
CA LEU A 44 18.83 -11.50 5.63
C LEU A 44 18.51 -12.84 6.27
N HIS A 45 18.10 -12.84 7.54
CA HIS A 45 17.94 -14.05 8.34
C HIS A 45 16.50 -14.26 8.81
N GLN A 46 16.09 -15.51 9.00
CA GLN A 46 14.75 -15.85 9.48
C GLN A 46 14.56 -15.58 10.97
N LYS A 47 15.67 -15.58 11.74
CA LYS A 47 15.70 -15.32 13.19
C LYS A 47 16.90 -14.41 13.50
N PRO A 48 16.94 -13.74 14.67
CA PRO A 48 18.06 -12.89 15.09
C PRO A 48 19.29 -13.73 15.49
N SER A 49 19.83 -14.49 14.54
CA SER A 49 20.96 -15.41 14.70
C SER A 49 21.60 -15.69 13.34
N ALA A 50 22.93 -15.60 13.29
CA ALA A 50 23.73 -15.89 12.09
C ALA A 50 23.66 -17.38 11.67
N GLN A 51 23.25 -18.27 12.58
CA GLN A 51 23.04 -19.70 12.30
C GLN A 51 21.64 -20.00 11.75
N SER A 52 20.74 -19.02 11.75
CA SER A 52 19.39 -19.19 11.21
C SER A 52 19.40 -19.23 9.68
N ALA A 53 18.30 -19.72 9.10
CA ALA A 53 18.17 -19.77 7.65
C ALA A 53 18.30 -18.35 7.06
N ARG A 54 19.08 -18.22 5.99
CA ARG A 54 19.20 -16.97 5.23
C ARG A 54 18.15 -16.92 4.14
N LEU A 55 17.78 -15.72 3.72
CA LEU A 55 16.91 -15.52 2.57
C LEU A 55 17.73 -15.54 1.28
N ALA A 56 17.24 -16.24 0.27
CA ALA A 56 17.85 -16.32 -1.04
C ALA A 56 16.76 -16.37 -2.12
N TRP A 57 17.11 -15.90 -3.32
CA TRP A 57 16.37 -16.22 -4.52
C TRP A 57 16.76 -17.63 -4.97
N ASP A 58 15.76 -18.48 -5.17
CA ASP A 58 15.91 -19.75 -5.88
C ASP A 58 15.60 -19.46 -7.34
N ASP A 59 16.62 -19.38 -8.18
CA ASP A 59 16.48 -19.15 -9.62
C ASP A 59 16.65 -20.48 -10.37
N SER A 60 15.77 -21.44 -10.07
CA SER A 60 15.65 -22.66 -10.86
C SER A 60 14.82 -22.35 -12.11
N GLU A 61 15.05 -23.09 -13.20
CA GLU A 61 14.33 -22.90 -14.48
C GLU A 61 12.79 -22.96 -14.33
N GLU A 62 12.28 -23.47 -13.21
CA GLU A 62 10.85 -23.67 -12.94
C GLU A 62 10.20 -22.54 -12.13
N SER A 63 10.96 -21.71 -11.38
CA SER A 63 10.41 -20.56 -10.62
C SER A 63 11.48 -19.66 -10.00
N SER A 64 11.24 -18.35 -9.94
CA SER A 64 12.01 -17.40 -9.12
C SER A 64 11.32 -17.17 -7.76
N LEU A 65 11.64 -17.99 -6.76
CA LEU A 65 10.97 -17.94 -5.44
C LEU A 65 11.91 -17.50 -4.33
N LEU A 66 11.43 -16.55 -3.53
CA LEU A 66 12.12 -16.06 -2.34
C LEU A 66 12.00 -17.08 -1.19
N THR A 67 13.11 -17.73 -0.84
CA THR A 67 13.10 -18.92 0.03
C THR A 67 14.12 -18.87 1.17
N TRP A 68 13.76 -19.46 2.32
CA TRP A 68 14.66 -19.66 3.45
C TRP A 68 15.60 -20.84 3.24
N ARG A 69 16.91 -20.61 3.34
CA ARG A 69 17.97 -21.61 3.11
C ARG A 69 18.89 -21.78 4.30
N LYS A 70 19.15 -23.04 4.67
CA LYS A 70 20.14 -23.43 5.69
C LYS A 70 21.35 -24.09 5.03
N GLY A 71 22.54 -23.93 5.63
CA GLY A 71 23.77 -24.58 5.16
C GLY A 71 24.50 -23.77 4.09
N LYS A 72 25.34 -24.41 3.28
CA LYS A 72 26.10 -23.73 2.20
C LYS A 72 25.18 -23.33 1.04
N SER A 73 25.56 -22.31 0.27
CA SER A 73 24.84 -21.94 -0.94
C SER A 73 24.89 -23.04 -1.98
N ARG A 74 23.77 -23.26 -2.68
CA ARG A 74 23.66 -24.21 -3.79
C ARG A 74 23.88 -23.50 -5.13
N PRO A 75 24.27 -24.21 -6.20
CA PRO A 75 24.21 -23.67 -7.55
C PRO A 75 22.80 -23.14 -7.87
N GLY A 76 22.69 -21.95 -8.44
CA GLY A 76 21.40 -21.30 -8.72
C GLY A 76 20.81 -20.49 -7.55
N GLU A 77 21.36 -20.59 -6.34
CA GLU A 77 20.95 -19.71 -5.23
C GLU A 77 21.64 -18.35 -5.35
N MET A 78 20.84 -17.28 -5.42
CA MET A 78 21.34 -15.91 -5.38
C MET A 78 21.03 -15.27 -4.02
N PRO A 79 22.01 -14.60 -3.37
CA PRO A 79 21.75 -13.85 -2.16
C PRO A 79 20.78 -12.70 -2.47
N VAL A 80 19.91 -12.41 -1.52
CA VAL A 80 19.03 -11.24 -1.60
C VAL A 80 19.87 -9.98 -1.49
N ASP A 81 19.74 -9.06 -2.45
CA ASP A 81 20.36 -7.74 -2.41
C ASP A 81 19.34 -6.69 -1.96
N ALA A 82 18.99 -6.73 -0.68
CA ALA A 82 18.08 -5.75 -0.11
C ALA A 82 18.80 -4.42 0.08
N GLN A 83 18.48 -3.42 -0.74
CA GLN A 83 19.11 -2.10 -0.64
C GLN A 83 18.61 -1.33 0.59
N VAL A 84 17.29 -1.30 0.79
CA VAL A 84 16.64 -0.56 1.87
C VAL A 84 15.58 -1.44 2.53
N LEU A 85 15.53 -1.39 3.86
CA LEU A 85 14.59 -2.13 4.67
C LEU A 85 13.82 -1.20 5.62
N PRO A 86 12.48 -1.23 5.62
CA PRO A 86 11.70 -0.66 6.70
C PRO A 86 11.77 -1.55 7.95
N VAL A 87 12.06 -0.93 9.10
CA VAL A 87 12.34 -1.62 10.37
C VAL A 87 11.14 -1.50 11.31
N TRP A 88 10.63 -2.64 11.76
CA TRP A 88 9.59 -2.76 12.77
C TRP A 88 10.11 -2.50 14.18
N GLN A 89 11.24 -3.14 14.49
CA GLN A 89 11.74 -3.23 15.85
C GLN A 89 13.24 -3.52 15.86
N GLU A 90 13.88 -3.07 16.94
CA GLU A 90 15.24 -3.45 17.29
C GLU A 90 15.24 -4.58 18.33
N GLN A 91 16.05 -5.62 18.13
CA GLN A 91 16.18 -6.77 19.03
C GLN A 91 17.66 -7.11 19.25
N GLY A 92 18.25 -6.58 20.33
CA GLY A 92 19.69 -6.70 20.58
C GLY A 92 20.50 -6.10 19.43
N GLU A 93 21.39 -6.89 18.84
CA GLU A 93 22.23 -6.51 17.68
C GLU A 93 21.54 -6.67 16.31
N TRP A 94 20.23 -6.93 16.30
CA TRP A 94 19.46 -7.20 15.09
C TRP A 94 18.34 -6.18 14.89
N TYR A 95 18.05 -5.86 13.64
CA TYR A 95 16.78 -5.26 13.22
C TYR A 95 15.81 -6.36 12.80
N LYS A 96 14.56 -6.29 13.27
CA LYS A 96 13.40 -6.98 12.69
C LYS A 96 12.80 -6.04 11.64
N ALA A 97 12.84 -6.43 10.38
CA ALA A 97 12.48 -5.59 9.25
C ALA A 97 11.58 -6.36 8.27
N GLN A 98 11.06 -5.66 7.26
CA GLN A 98 10.25 -6.26 6.19
C GLN A 98 11.03 -6.26 4.87
N TYR A 99 11.01 -7.38 4.16
CA TYR A 99 11.51 -7.48 2.79
C TYR A 99 10.48 -8.24 1.95
N TYR A 100 9.89 -7.58 0.95
CA TYR A 100 8.69 -8.07 0.26
C TYR A 100 7.61 -8.50 1.28
N GLU A 101 7.10 -9.72 1.15
CA GLU A 101 6.10 -10.33 2.04
C GLU A 101 6.74 -11.11 3.19
N LYS A 102 8.01 -10.86 3.53
CA LYS A 102 8.70 -11.59 4.60
C LYS A 102 9.21 -10.68 5.69
N THR A 103 8.91 -11.05 6.92
CA THR A 103 9.67 -10.59 8.09
C THR A 103 11.09 -11.16 8.04
N VAL A 104 12.09 -10.28 8.15
CA VAL A 104 13.52 -10.61 8.11
C VAL A 104 14.28 -10.04 9.31
N PHE A 105 15.45 -10.61 9.58
CA PHE A 105 16.40 -10.12 10.57
C PHE A 105 17.75 -9.78 9.92
N VAL A 106 18.28 -8.60 10.23
CA VAL A 106 19.60 -8.14 9.72
C VAL A 106 20.42 -7.54 10.87
N MET A 107 21.75 -7.74 10.86
CA MET A 107 22.61 -7.19 11.91
C MET A 107 22.76 -5.68 11.76
N LYS A 108 22.60 -4.95 12.87
CA LYS A 108 22.62 -3.47 12.89
C LYS A 108 23.92 -2.88 12.38
N LYS A 109 25.06 -3.50 12.69
CA LYS A 109 26.39 -3.01 12.30
C LYS A 109 26.63 -2.96 10.79
N TYR A 110 25.78 -3.59 9.98
CA TYR A 110 25.84 -3.57 8.52
C TYR A 110 24.74 -2.70 7.89
N CYS A 111 24.12 -1.85 8.71
CA CYS A 111 23.00 -1.02 8.32
C CYS A 111 23.32 0.44 8.63
N THR A 112 22.84 1.34 7.78
CA THR A 112 22.90 2.80 8.02
C THR A 112 21.48 3.34 8.01
N ASP A 113 21.09 4.08 9.05
CA ASP A 113 19.78 4.74 9.12
C ASP A 113 19.65 5.73 7.95
N VAL A 114 18.49 5.74 7.30
CA VAL A 114 18.18 6.65 6.18
C VAL A 114 16.86 7.39 6.43
N GLN A 115 16.74 8.56 5.81
CA GLN A 115 15.54 9.40 5.88
C GLN A 115 14.67 9.21 4.63
N LEU A 116 13.36 9.34 4.80
CA LEU A 116 12.42 9.32 3.69
C LEU A 116 12.43 10.64 2.93
N ARG A 117 12.26 10.57 1.61
CA ARG A 117 11.87 11.73 0.79
C ARG A 117 10.41 11.61 0.38
N PRO A 118 9.69 12.73 0.21
CA PRO A 118 8.39 12.71 -0.41
C PRO A 118 8.46 12.19 -1.85
N LEU A 119 7.64 11.20 -2.17
CA LEU A 119 7.40 10.79 -3.55
C LEU A 119 6.44 11.77 -4.22
N LYS A 120 6.74 12.17 -5.44
CA LYS A 120 5.87 13.02 -6.27
C LYS A 120 5.23 12.23 -7.42
N ASP A 121 5.88 11.16 -7.83
CA ASP A 121 5.46 10.19 -8.84
C ASP A 121 6.09 8.82 -8.49
N LEU A 122 5.64 7.76 -9.15
CA LEU A 122 6.19 6.39 -9.04
C LEU A 122 7.03 5.98 -10.26
N GLY A 123 7.44 6.95 -11.10
CA GLY A 123 8.14 6.69 -12.36
C GLY A 123 7.25 6.15 -13.49
N ASP A 124 7.90 5.77 -14.59
CA ASP A 124 7.24 5.56 -15.90
C ASP A 124 6.36 4.30 -15.99
N TYR A 125 6.53 3.33 -15.09
CA TYR A 125 5.85 2.02 -15.16
C TYR A 125 4.58 1.91 -14.30
N GLN A 126 4.29 2.92 -13.46
CA GLN A 126 3.11 2.94 -12.61
C GLN A 126 2.44 4.31 -12.67
N VAL A 127 1.21 4.34 -13.16
CA VAL A 127 0.44 5.57 -13.23
C VAL A 127 -0.27 5.77 -11.90
N VAL A 128 0.36 6.52 -11.00
CA VAL A 128 -0.26 6.96 -9.75
C VAL A 128 -0.84 8.35 -9.87
N ARG A 129 -2.04 8.52 -9.31
CA ARG A 129 -2.73 9.81 -9.22
C ARG A 129 -3.26 10.03 -7.82
N VAL A 130 -2.98 11.23 -7.28
CA VAL A 130 -3.56 11.73 -6.04
C VAL A 130 -4.73 12.63 -6.37
N ILE A 131 -5.85 12.45 -5.68
CA ILE A 131 -7.02 13.32 -5.79
C ILE A 131 -6.67 14.66 -5.12
N PRO A 132 -6.62 15.78 -5.88
CA PRO A 132 -6.05 17.02 -5.37
C PRO A 132 -7.00 17.82 -4.47
N SER A 133 -8.31 17.54 -4.50
CA SER A 133 -9.31 18.33 -3.77
C SER A 133 -10.63 17.58 -3.55
N GLY A 134 -11.53 18.18 -2.77
CA GLY A 134 -12.87 17.64 -2.51
C GLY A 134 -12.92 16.62 -1.39
N LYS A 135 -14.00 15.84 -1.33
CA LYS A 135 -14.27 14.85 -0.27
C LYS A 135 -13.16 13.79 -0.15
N TYR A 136 -12.58 13.42 -1.28
CA TYR A 136 -11.57 12.37 -1.38
C TYR A 136 -10.16 12.94 -1.56
N LYS A 137 -9.92 14.17 -1.11
CA LYS A 137 -8.58 14.76 -1.14
C LYS A 137 -7.56 13.82 -0.48
N ASP A 138 -6.37 13.73 -1.07
CA ASP A 138 -5.22 12.94 -0.62
C ASP A 138 -5.42 11.42 -0.75
N TYR A 139 -6.60 10.94 -1.15
CA TYR A 139 -6.72 9.57 -1.66
C TYR A 139 -5.99 9.44 -2.99
N CYS A 140 -5.45 8.26 -3.25
CA CYS A 140 -4.71 7.98 -4.47
C CYS A 140 -5.12 6.65 -5.07
N LEU A 141 -4.90 6.52 -6.37
CA LEU A 141 -5.00 5.27 -7.09
C LEU A 141 -3.76 5.02 -7.95
N SER A 142 -3.43 3.76 -8.15
CA SER A 142 -2.46 3.29 -9.13
C SER A 142 -3.13 2.36 -10.11
N LEU A 143 -2.75 2.45 -11.38
CA LEU A 143 -3.02 1.40 -12.37
C LEU A 143 -1.71 0.81 -12.86
N THR A 144 -1.66 -0.52 -12.87
CA THR A 144 -0.54 -1.31 -13.40
C THR A 144 -1.08 -2.34 -14.38
N TYR A 145 -0.53 -2.42 -15.58
CA TYR A 145 -0.95 -3.38 -16.58
C TYR A 145 -0.46 -4.79 -16.22
N ILE A 146 -1.35 -5.78 -16.28
CA ILE A 146 -1.08 -7.20 -16.02
C ILE A 146 -1.54 -8.03 -17.21
N SER A 147 -1.10 -9.29 -17.31
CA SER A 147 -1.55 -10.16 -18.39
C SER A 147 -3.07 -10.39 -18.31
N GLY A 148 -3.82 -9.81 -19.24
CA GLY A 148 -5.29 -9.96 -19.32
C GLY A 148 -6.11 -8.84 -18.69
N GLY A 149 -5.49 -7.72 -18.27
CA GLY A 149 -6.20 -6.55 -17.76
C GLY A 149 -5.29 -5.56 -17.03
N CYS A 150 -5.84 -4.81 -16.09
CA CYS A 150 -5.08 -3.95 -15.18
C CYS A 150 -5.26 -4.37 -13.71
N GLN A 151 -4.30 -4.00 -12.87
CA GLN A 151 -4.43 -4.01 -11.42
C GLN A 151 -4.63 -2.57 -10.95
N LEU A 152 -5.73 -2.35 -10.23
CA LEU A 152 -6.04 -1.13 -9.50
C LEU A 152 -5.53 -1.26 -8.07
N LEU A 153 -4.77 -0.28 -7.61
CA LEU A 153 -4.48 -0.08 -6.19
C LEU A 153 -5.18 1.18 -5.71
N LEU A 154 -5.82 1.12 -4.54
CA LEU A 154 -6.51 2.25 -3.92
C LEU A 154 -5.96 2.52 -2.51
N GLY A 155 -5.70 3.79 -2.23
CA GLY A 155 -4.96 4.19 -1.02
C GLY A 155 -5.08 5.66 -0.66
N LYS A 156 -4.14 6.12 0.17
CA LYS A 156 -3.89 7.54 0.44
C LYS A 156 -2.42 7.89 0.29
N TYR A 157 -2.17 9.14 -0.07
CA TYR A 157 -0.87 9.78 0.04
C TYR A 157 -0.72 10.42 1.42
N VAL A 158 0.23 9.94 2.22
CA VAL A 158 0.42 10.36 3.61
C VAL A 158 1.91 10.59 3.85
N ASP A 159 2.27 11.77 4.35
CA ASP A 159 3.64 12.13 4.76
C ASP A 159 4.72 11.81 3.70
N GLY A 160 4.41 12.02 2.43
CA GLY A 160 5.36 11.78 1.35
C GLY A 160 5.37 10.34 0.82
N MET A 161 4.48 9.48 1.29
CA MET A 161 4.38 8.06 0.96
C MET A 161 3.05 7.75 0.31
N PHE A 162 3.03 6.80 -0.63
CA PHE A 162 1.77 6.19 -1.07
C PHE A 162 1.50 4.95 -0.24
N VAL A 163 0.32 4.88 0.37
CA VAL A 163 -0.11 3.74 1.15
C VAL A 163 -1.40 3.21 0.54
N PHE A 164 -1.26 2.10 -0.18
CA PHE A 164 -2.38 1.39 -0.80
C PHE A 164 -2.89 0.34 0.17
N GLU A 165 -4.20 0.29 0.39
CA GLU A 165 -4.84 -0.67 1.31
C GLU A 165 -5.62 -1.73 0.54
N TYR A 166 -6.12 -1.37 -0.65
CA TYR A 166 -7.00 -2.22 -1.45
C TYR A 166 -6.43 -2.45 -2.83
N THR A 167 -6.61 -3.66 -3.35
CA THR A 167 -6.26 -4.04 -4.71
C THR A 167 -7.48 -4.64 -5.40
N ALA A 168 -7.62 -4.42 -6.70
CA ALA A 168 -8.61 -5.09 -7.54
C ALA A 168 -8.03 -5.34 -8.93
N GLU A 169 -8.45 -6.40 -9.60
CA GLU A 169 -8.31 -6.46 -11.05
C GLU A 169 -9.29 -5.47 -11.68
N CYS A 170 -8.93 -4.91 -12.83
CA CYS A 170 -9.73 -3.94 -13.54
C CYS A 170 -9.70 -4.11 -15.06
N ASN A 171 -10.80 -3.75 -15.70
CA ASN A 171 -10.99 -3.82 -17.15
C ASN A 171 -11.86 -2.66 -17.64
N ALA A 172 -11.77 -2.35 -18.93
CA ALA A 172 -12.74 -1.47 -19.59
C ALA A 172 -13.94 -2.29 -20.10
N SER A 173 -15.13 -1.68 -20.10
CA SER A 173 -16.39 -2.34 -20.45
C SER A 173 -17.33 -1.46 -21.25
N HIS A 174 -18.04 -2.07 -22.20
CA HIS A 174 -19.03 -1.41 -23.05
C HIS A 174 -20.42 -1.28 -22.40
N GLN A 175 -20.60 -1.65 -21.13
CA GLN A 175 -21.89 -1.59 -20.45
C GLN A 175 -22.38 -0.16 -20.10
N GLY A 176 -21.68 0.89 -20.54
CA GLY A 176 -22.09 2.29 -20.40
C GLY A 176 -22.10 2.82 -18.96
N SER A 177 -21.63 2.03 -18.00
CA SER A 177 -21.50 2.41 -16.59
C SER A 177 -20.41 1.59 -15.92
N ASN A 178 -19.88 2.10 -14.80
CA ASN A 178 -18.95 1.35 -13.97
C ASN A 178 -19.72 0.31 -13.16
N TYR A 179 -19.18 -0.89 -13.02
CA TYR A 179 -19.70 -1.90 -12.12
C TYR A 179 -18.58 -2.76 -11.55
N MET A 180 -18.90 -3.49 -10.49
CA MET A 180 -18.02 -4.48 -9.87
C MET A 180 -18.75 -5.81 -9.90
N ASP A 181 -18.04 -6.88 -10.23
CA ASP A 181 -18.63 -8.22 -10.21
C ASP A 181 -18.57 -8.84 -8.82
N ALA A 182 -19.02 -10.10 -8.71
CA ALA A 182 -19.05 -10.83 -7.45
C ALA A 182 -17.66 -11.21 -6.92
N GLU A 183 -16.63 -11.14 -7.76
CA GLU A 183 -15.24 -11.48 -7.44
C GLU A 183 -14.43 -10.24 -7.04
N GLY A 184 -15.04 -9.06 -7.10
CA GLY A 184 -14.40 -7.79 -6.77
C GLY A 184 -13.64 -7.16 -7.93
N VAL A 185 -13.79 -7.68 -9.16
CA VAL A 185 -13.18 -7.11 -10.37
C VAL A 185 -13.94 -5.84 -10.76
N VAL A 186 -13.20 -4.78 -11.05
CA VAL A 186 -13.74 -3.47 -11.42
C VAL A 186 -13.82 -3.32 -12.93
N TYR A 187 -15.02 -3.06 -13.44
CA TYR A 187 -15.24 -2.73 -14.84
C TYR A 187 -15.53 -1.24 -14.97
N PHE A 188 -14.61 -0.51 -15.60
CA PHE A 188 -14.77 0.90 -15.92
C PHE A 188 -15.53 1.06 -17.23
N ASN A 189 -16.36 2.11 -17.32
CA ASN A 189 -16.96 2.50 -18.59
C ASN A 189 -15.85 2.78 -19.63
N MET A 190 -15.99 2.23 -20.84
CA MET A 190 -15.08 2.40 -21.97
C MET A 190 -14.76 3.88 -22.29
N GLU A 191 -15.61 4.84 -21.94
CA GLU A 191 -15.30 6.28 -22.08
C GLU A 191 -14.08 6.71 -21.24
N LEU A 192 -13.79 5.96 -20.17
CA LEU A 192 -12.65 6.16 -19.27
C LEU A 192 -11.40 5.39 -19.71
N ALA A 193 -11.46 4.67 -20.83
CA ALA A 193 -10.30 3.97 -21.37
C ALA A 193 -9.33 4.93 -22.10
N ASP A 194 -8.05 4.58 -22.20
CA ASP A 194 -7.06 5.25 -23.04
C ASP A 194 -7.23 4.87 -24.53
N GLU A 195 -6.25 5.21 -25.36
CA GLU A 195 -6.29 4.97 -26.82
C GLU A 195 -6.18 3.48 -27.17
N ASP A 196 -5.63 2.67 -26.27
CA ASP A 196 -5.45 1.23 -26.43
C ASP A 196 -6.68 0.43 -25.94
N GLY A 197 -7.65 1.13 -25.33
CA GLY A 197 -8.86 0.54 -24.78
C GLY A 197 -8.73 0.06 -23.34
N ASP A 198 -7.64 0.42 -22.66
CA ASP A 198 -7.40 0.06 -21.27
C ASP A 198 -7.83 1.18 -20.31
N PRO A 199 -8.20 0.88 -19.05
CA PRO A 199 -8.57 1.90 -18.08
C PRO A 199 -7.49 3.00 -17.89
N SER A 200 -7.87 4.26 -18.06
CA SER A 200 -6.96 5.41 -17.93
C SER A 200 -7.05 6.04 -16.54
N ALA A 201 -5.93 6.03 -15.79
CA ALA A 201 -5.86 6.65 -14.47
C ALA A 201 -6.17 8.15 -14.52
N ASP A 202 -5.76 8.84 -15.58
CA ASP A 202 -6.03 10.26 -15.80
C ASP A 202 -7.50 10.56 -16.01
N LYS A 203 -8.23 9.71 -16.74
CA LYS A 203 -9.67 9.88 -16.91
C LYS A 203 -10.42 9.51 -15.63
N ILE A 204 -10.05 8.41 -15.00
CA ILE A 204 -10.69 7.89 -13.78
C ILE A 204 -10.56 8.88 -12.62
N ILE A 205 -9.37 9.44 -12.38
CA ILE A 205 -9.15 10.37 -11.25
C ILE A 205 -9.98 11.65 -11.38
N ASN A 206 -10.29 12.05 -12.61
CA ASN A 206 -11.04 13.26 -12.93
C ASN A 206 -12.57 13.02 -13.02
N ASP A 207 -13.04 11.77 -12.98
CA ASP A 207 -14.47 11.45 -12.96
C ASP A 207 -14.98 11.23 -11.53
N ALA A 208 -15.65 12.25 -10.99
CA ALA A 208 -16.16 12.23 -9.61
C ALA A 208 -17.14 11.08 -9.35
N LYS A 209 -17.91 10.63 -10.36
CA LYS A 209 -18.84 9.51 -10.22
C LYS A 209 -18.09 8.19 -10.06
N THR A 210 -17.03 7.98 -10.83
CA THR A 210 -16.15 6.81 -10.75
C THR A 210 -15.43 6.76 -9.42
N ILE A 211 -14.89 7.88 -8.94
CA ILE A 211 -14.29 7.94 -7.61
C ILE A 211 -15.32 7.59 -6.53
N ALA A 212 -16.52 8.19 -6.58
CA ALA A 212 -17.57 7.86 -5.61
C ALA A 212 -17.97 6.37 -5.67
N PHE A 213 -18.02 5.79 -6.86
CA PHE A 213 -18.26 4.36 -7.07
C PHE A 213 -17.16 3.50 -6.43
N LEU A 214 -15.88 3.75 -6.72
CA LEU A 214 -14.75 3.03 -6.13
C LEU A 214 -14.80 3.10 -4.61
N MET A 215 -14.94 4.31 -4.08
CA MET A 215 -14.97 4.58 -2.64
C MET A 215 -16.15 3.91 -1.93
N SER A 216 -17.27 3.68 -2.62
CA SER A 216 -18.44 3.00 -2.03
C SER A 216 -18.36 1.47 -2.11
N ASN A 217 -17.38 0.93 -2.84
CA ASN A 217 -17.19 -0.50 -3.06
C ASN A 217 -15.85 -1.03 -2.53
N VAL A 218 -15.09 -0.23 -1.78
CA VAL A 218 -13.75 -0.62 -1.28
C VAL A 218 -13.79 -1.87 -0.42
N ASP A 219 -14.85 -2.09 0.34
CA ASP A 219 -15.00 -3.27 1.21
C ASP A 219 -15.19 -4.58 0.43
N ASN A 220 -15.49 -4.50 -0.86
CA ASN A 220 -15.57 -5.65 -1.76
C ASN A 220 -14.23 -5.94 -2.46
N MET A 221 -13.21 -5.09 -2.26
CA MET A 221 -11.87 -5.27 -2.83
C MET A 221 -10.98 -6.02 -1.82
N PRO A 222 -10.10 -6.93 -2.29
CA PRO A 222 -9.06 -7.51 -1.45
C PRO A 222 -8.23 -6.46 -0.71
N HIS A 223 -8.08 -6.64 0.61
CA HIS A 223 -7.27 -5.78 1.46
C HIS A 223 -5.81 -6.28 1.50
N HIS A 224 -4.90 -5.50 0.93
CA HIS A 224 -3.49 -5.85 0.77
C HIS A 224 -2.59 -4.61 0.94
N PRO A 225 -2.19 -4.28 2.18
CA PRO A 225 -1.45 -3.05 2.49
C PRO A 225 -0.05 -3.02 1.84
N LEU A 226 0.15 -2.06 0.95
CA LEU A 226 1.40 -1.78 0.26
C LEU A 226 1.85 -0.34 0.55
N TYR A 227 3.05 -0.22 1.08
CA TYR A 227 3.69 1.05 1.40
C TYR A 227 4.76 1.34 0.35
N VAL A 228 4.66 2.46 -0.34
CA VAL A 228 5.59 2.89 -1.39
C VAL A 228 6.24 4.20 -0.99
N PHE A 229 7.56 4.19 -0.86
CA PHE A 229 8.34 5.28 -0.29
C PHE A 229 9.65 5.52 -1.05
N GLY A 230 10.20 6.74 -0.92
CA GLY A 230 11.51 7.10 -1.46
C GLY A 230 12.50 7.42 -0.34
N ILE A 231 13.79 7.32 -0.63
CA ILE A 231 14.87 7.69 0.30
C ILE A 231 15.57 8.97 -0.16
N GLU A 232 15.95 9.84 0.79
CA GLU A 232 16.73 11.05 0.48
C GLU A 232 18.07 10.71 -0.21
N GLY A 233 18.40 11.44 -1.27
CA GLY A 233 19.61 11.20 -2.06
C GLY A 233 19.58 9.97 -2.96
N ASP A 234 18.40 9.33 -3.11
CA ASP A 234 18.20 8.14 -3.93
C ASP A 234 16.98 8.33 -4.85
N ASP A 235 17.12 8.08 -6.14
CA ASP A 235 16.04 8.16 -7.13
C ASP A 235 15.15 6.91 -7.16
N HIS A 236 15.60 5.80 -6.56
CA HIS A 236 14.83 4.57 -6.48
C HIS A 236 13.54 4.76 -5.66
N VAL A 237 12.51 4.04 -6.09
CA VAL A 237 11.25 3.85 -5.38
C VAL A 237 11.29 2.49 -4.71
N TYR A 238 10.97 2.45 -3.42
CA TYR A 238 10.93 1.23 -2.63
C TYR A 238 9.50 0.91 -2.25
N SER A 239 9.21 -0.38 -2.09
CA SER A 239 7.91 -0.85 -1.65
C SER A 239 8.02 -1.95 -0.59
N SER A 240 7.01 -2.04 0.26
CA SER A 240 6.94 -3.04 1.32
C SER A 240 5.51 -3.42 1.66
N TYR A 241 5.27 -4.72 1.79
CA TYR A 241 4.00 -5.27 2.25
C TYR A 241 4.01 -5.45 3.75
N VAL A 242 2.88 -5.19 4.41
CA VAL A 242 2.74 -5.50 5.84
C VAL A 242 2.03 -6.84 5.99
N GLU A 243 2.77 -7.86 6.43
CA GLU A 243 2.27 -9.24 6.61
C GLU A 243 1.36 -9.38 7.84
N GLU A 244 1.51 -8.51 8.86
CA GLU A 244 0.77 -8.61 10.13
C GLU A 244 0.30 -7.24 10.64
N PHE A 245 -1.01 -7.14 10.94
CA PHE A 245 -1.58 -6.17 11.89
C PHE A 245 -2.05 -6.89 13.16
#